data_AF-A0A7C9ADR9-F1
#
_entry.id   AF-A0A7C9ADR9-F1
#
_cell.length_a   1.000
_cell.length_b   1.000
_cell.length_c   1.000
_cell.angle_alpha   90.00
_cell.angle_beta   90.00
_cell.angle_gamma   90.00
#
_symmetry.space_group_name_H-M   'P 1'
#
loop_
_entity.id
_entity.type
_entity.pdbx_description
1 polymer ?
#
loop_
_entity_poly.entity_id
_entity_poly.type
_entity_poly.pdbx_seq_one_letter_code
_entity_poly.pdbx_strand_id
1 'polypeptide(L)'
;MDFSPFKQDIDELIQEFAEEKLTTLSDMKTLWLDRKFSYIFEARPSTNLALFMQTLYNHSISYMDINNSLSHRLGALYCLYCLYETQPFKPPLKIYLSLGELQRLKALVVDAKSQRIKVVSAVLKRMLENNAFLFGFVDINEYRKKEKIKELVDVQKACVQKMNEKLFADTDPERYLHMDMGMELDLEVLMKISEEYEATKSLAIKEASMAVDVQNIVHIAGDRPTIGDEVQDIIKAWGNQREVFSQQMPSTPLPPTPSQERGSQREQPMSLPSGEAQVQDDDDELQHTSFMQLLLGNESPQANGIVRHNPGDGDAGVEEEEDTESEFAKELESELFQDF
;
A
#
# COMPACT_ATOMS: atom_id res chain seq x y z
N MET A 1 30.08 8.79 8.75
CA MET A 1 31.47 8.64 8.30
C MET A 1 31.45 8.67 6.78
N ASP A 2 32.35 9.43 6.18
CA ASP A 2 32.48 9.44 4.73
C ASP A 2 33.36 8.26 4.30
N PHE A 3 32.81 7.37 3.48
CA PHE A 3 33.54 6.21 2.93
C PHE A 3 34.05 6.47 1.51
N SER A 4 33.83 7.66 0.96
CA SER A 4 34.18 8.02 -0.43
C SER A 4 35.67 7.81 -0.76
N PRO A 5 36.64 8.13 0.12
CA PRO A 5 38.06 7.89 -0.17
C PRO A 5 38.38 6.41 -0.38
N PHE A 6 37.82 5.53 0.45
CA PHE A 6 38.05 4.08 0.33
C PHE A 6 37.43 3.50 -0.94
N LYS A 7 36.29 4.06 -1.36
CA LYS A 7 35.64 3.69 -2.62
C LYS A 7 36.52 4.10 -3.80
N GLN A 8 37.05 5.32 -3.77
CA GLN A 8 37.98 5.80 -4.79
C GLN A 8 39.24 4.93 -4.88
N ASP A 9 39.83 4.52 -3.74
CA ASP A 9 40.99 3.64 -3.75
C ASP A 9 40.69 2.29 -4.45
N ILE A 10 39.51 1.72 -4.19
CA ILE A 10 39.03 0.50 -4.86
C ILE A 10 38.80 0.76 -6.35
N ASP A 11 38.22 1.91 -6.72
CA ASP A 11 37.95 2.29 -8.11
C ASP A 11 39.25 2.37 -8.89
N GLU A 12 40.25 3.05 -8.35
CA GLU A 12 41.57 3.19 -8.96
C GLU A 12 42.25 1.82 -9.14
N LEU A 13 42.17 0.94 -8.13
CA LEU A 13 42.74 -0.41 -8.22
C LEU A 13 42.07 -1.27 -9.30
N ILE A 14 40.73 -1.25 -9.36
CA ILE A 14 39.98 -2.04 -10.35
C ILE A 14 40.16 -1.45 -11.76
N GLN A 15 40.17 -0.13 -11.88
CA GLN A 15 40.36 0.58 -13.13
C GLN A 15 41.73 0.26 -13.72
N GLU A 16 42.81 0.34 -12.93
CA GLU A 16 44.17 0.01 -13.38
C GLU A 16 44.28 -1.45 -13.84
N PHE A 17 43.70 -2.39 -13.07
CA PHE A 17 43.63 -3.79 -13.47
C PHE A 17 42.92 -3.99 -14.82
N ALA A 18 41.86 -3.20 -15.07
CA ALA A 18 41.09 -3.27 -16.29
C ALA A 18 41.75 -2.56 -17.49
N GLU A 19 42.44 -1.44 -17.28
CA GLU A 19 43.18 -0.68 -18.29
C GLU A 19 44.33 -1.50 -18.86
N GLU A 20 45.06 -2.19 -17.99
CA GLU A 20 46.12 -3.13 -18.37
C GLU A 20 45.58 -4.44 -18.98
N LYS A 21 44.25 -4.59 -19.06
CA LYS A 21 43.53 -5.78 -19.56
C LYS A 21 43.99 -7.07 -18.88
N LEU A 22 44.30 -6.97 -17.60
CA LEU A 22 44.74 -8.09 -16.80
C LEU A 22 43.55 -9.04 -16.56
N THR A 23 43.87 -10.31 -16.36
CA THR A 23 42.85 -11.37 -16.20
C THR A 23 43.21 -12.38 -15.10
N THR A 24 44.44 -12.36 -14.59
CA THR A 24 44.90 -13.34 -13.61
C THR A 24 44.93 -12.76 -12.19
N LEU A 25 44.75 -13.65 -11.21
CA LEU A 25 44.90 -13.30 -9.80
C LEU A 25 46.34 -12.87 -9.47
N SER A 26 47.34 -13.38 -10.20
CA SER A 26 48.74 -13.00 -9.99
C SER A 26 48.94 -11.50 -10.29
N ASP A 27 48.33 -11.01 -11.36
CA ASP A 27 48.43 -9.61 -11.76
C ASP A 27 47.74 -8.69 -10.73
N MET A 28 46.57 -9.11 -10.22
CA MET A 28 45.92 -8.39 -9.12
C MET A 28 46.80 -8.37 -7.87
N LYS A 29 47.44 -9.50 -7.53
CA LYS A 29 48.34 -9.57 -6.39
C LYS A 29 49.54 -8.65 -6.54
N THR A 30 50.11 -8.52 -7.75
CA THR A 30 51.21 -7.58 -8.00
C THR A 30 50.76 -6.14 -7.83
N LEU A 31 49.60 -5.75 -8.38
CA LEU A 31 49.04 -4.41 -8.19
C LEU A 31 48.72 -4.11 -6.73
N TRP A 32 48.11 -5.07 -6.03
CA TRP A 32 47.80 -4.96 -4.60
C TRP A 32 49.05 -4.68 -3.75
N LEU A 33 50.16 -5.36 -4.05
CA LEU A 33 51.42 -5.17 -3.34
C LEU A 33 52.12 -3.87 -3.72
N ASP A 34 52.10 -3.49 -5.00
CA ASP A 34 52.73 -2.26 -5.49
C ASP A 34 52.08 -1.01 -4.88
N ARG A 35 50.74 -0.98 -4.85
CA ARG A 35 49.97 0.08 -4.17
C ARG A 35 50.00 -0.02 -2.65
N LYS A 36 50.55 -1.10 -2.09
CA LYS A 36 50.50 -1.42 -0.66
C LYS A 36 49.06 -1.36 -0.14
N PHE A 37 48.11 -1.88 -0.91
CA PHE A 37 46.68 -1.66 -0.70
C PHE A 37 46.17 -2.20 0.64
N SER A 38 46.89 -3.12 1.28
CA SER A 38 46.59 -3.57 2.65
C SER A 38 46.55 -2.44 3.70
N TYR A 39 47.15 -1.27 3.44
CA TYR A 39 47.01 -0.10 4.31
C TYR A 39 45.59 0.46 4.37
N ILE A 40 44.68 0.03 3.49
CA ILE A 40 43.25 0.38 3.56
C ILE A 40 42.63 0.07 4.94
N PHE A 41 43.16 -0.93 5.64
CA PHE A 41 42.68 -1.32 6.98
C PHE A 41 43.27 -0.49 8.12
N GLU A 42 44.37 0.24 7.92
CA GLU A 42 44.93 1.10 8.97
C GLU A 42 44.05 2.32 9.24
N ALA A 43 43.35 2.81 8.22
CA ALA A 43 42.39 3.89 8.33
C ALA A 43 40.99 3.43 8.81
N ARG A 44 40.86 2.20 9.32
CA ARG A 44 39.58 1.66 9.80
C ARG A 44 39.00 2.50 10.94
N PRO A 45 37.67 2.65 11.00
CA PRO A 45 37.04 3.33 12.13
C PRO A 45 37.14 2.49 13.41
N SER A 46 37.23 3.17 14.56
CA SER A 46 37.24 2.54 15.89
C SER A 46 35.89 1.92 16.26
N THR A 47 34.80 2.42 15.66
CA THR A 47 33.43 1.93 15.84
C THR A 47 32.85 1.45 14.52
N ASN A 48 32.00 0.42 14.56
CA ASN A 48 31.25 -0.07 13.41
C ASN A 48 32.12 -0.66 12.26
N LEU A 49 33.06 -1.53 12.64
CA LEU A 49 33.94 -2.24 11.72
C LEU A 49 33.19 -3.08 10.67
N ALA A 50 32.05 -3.67 11.04
CA ALA A 50 31.22 -4.46 10.13
C ALA A 50 30.67 -3.60 8.98
N LEU A 51 30.16 -2.40 9.27
CA LEU A 51 29.69 -1.47 8.24
C LEU A 51 30.82 -1.01 7.33
N PHE A 52 32.00 -0.74 7.89
CA PHE A 52 33.19 -0.39 7.11
C PHE A 52 33.55 -1.51 6.12
N MET A 53 33.73 -2.73 6.62
CA MET A 53 34.10 -3.87 5.78
C MET A 53 33.04 -4.18 4.72
N GLN A 54 31.76 -4.17 5.11
CA GLN A 54 30.68 -4.42 4.16
C GLN A 54 30.59 -3.32 3.10
N THR A 55 30.95 -2.07 3.43
CA THR A 55 31.03 -0.99 2.45
C THR A 55 32.10 -1.28 1.40
N LEU A 56 33.29 -1.76 1.81
CA LEU A 56 34.35 -2.14 0.87
C LEU A 56 33.89 -3.30 -0.02
N TYR A 57 33.29 -4.33 0.58
CA TYR A 57 32.79 -5.50 -0.16
C TYR A 57 31.69 -5.12 -1.16
N ASN A 58 30.68 -4.38 -0.72
CA ASN A 58 29.58 -3.94 -1.59
C ASN A 58 30.10 -3.11 -2.77
N HIS A 59 31.12 -2.28 -2.51
CA HIS A 59 31.71 -1.46 -3.54
C HIS A 59 32.44 -2.31 -4.59
N SER A 60 33.24 -3.29 -4.18
CA SER A 60 33.83 -4.26 -5.11
C SER A 60 32.77 -5.09 -5.86
N ILE A 61 31.74 -5.56 -5.16
CA ILE A 61 30.63 -6.34 -5.76
C ILE A 61 29.87 -5.53 -6.82
N SER A 62 29.76 -4.22 -6.64
CA SER A 62 29.06 -3.34 -7.61
C SER A 62 29.71 -3.37 -9.01
N TYR A 63 31.02 -3.61 -9.09
CA TYR A 63 31.76 -3.75 -10.34
C TYR A 63 31.54 -5.09 -11.05
N MET A 64 30.89 -6.06 -10.40
CA MET A 64 30.56 -7.36 -11.02
C MET A 64 29.33 -7.32 -11.93
N ASP A 65 28.76 -6.13 -12.18
CA ASP A 65 27.64 -5.96 -13.10
C ASP A 65 27.96 -6.46 -14.51
N ILE A 66 26.95 -7.02 -15.18
CA ILE A 66 27.07 -7.62 -16.51
C ILE A 66 27.46 -6.61 -17.59
N ASN A 67 27.16 -5.32 -17.36
CA ASN A 67 27.47 -4.22 -18.26
C ASN A 67 28.97 -3.86 -18.27
N ASN A 68 29.72 -4.27 -17.25
CA ASN A 68 31.15 -3.98 -17.15
C ASN A 68 31.98 -4.96 -18.00
N SER A 69 33.17 -4.51 -18.43
CA SER A 69 34.08 -5.39 -19.16
C SER A 69 34.51 -6.56 -18.29
N LEU A 70 34.89 -7.69 -18.91
CA LEU A 70 35.27 -8.87 -18.15
C LEU A 70 36.46 -8.58 -17.21
N SER A 71 37.45 -7.79 -17.64
CA SER A 71 38.58 -7.41 -16.77
C SER A 71 38.13 -6.62 -15.54
N HIS A 72 37.16 -5.72 -15.64
CA HIS A 72 36.59 -5.04 -14.46
C HIS A 72 35.91 -6.04 -13.52
N ARG A 73 35.10 -6.95 -14.06
CA ARG A 73 34.37 -7.94 -13.26
C ARG A 73 35.32 -8.95 -12.59
N LEU A 74 36.39 -9.34 -13.27
CA LEU A 74 37.46 -10.19 -12.72
C LEU A 74 38.28 -9.44 -11.66
N GLY A 75 38.64 -8.19 -11.93
CA GLY A 75 39.35 -7.32 -10.98
C GLY A 75 38.53 -7.12 -9.71
N ALA A 76 37.23 -6.90 -9.84
CA ALA A 76 36.30 -6.84 -8.72
C ALA A 76 36.31 -8.10 -7.86
N LEU A 77 36.28 -9.29 -8.48
CA LEU A 77 36.32 -10.56 -7.76
C LEU A 77 37.65 -10.78 -7.04
N TYR A 78 38.76 -10.49 -7.70
CA TYR A 78 40.08 -10.63 -7.10
C TYR A 78 40.30 -9.62 -5.98
N CYS A 79 39.82 -8.39 -6.14
CA CYS A 79 39.81 -7.36 -5.09
C CYS A 79 38.99 -7.83 -3.88
N LEU A 80 37.79 -8.36 -4.11
CA LEU A 80 36.94 -8.93 -3.05
C LEU A 80 37.65 -10.07 -2.30
N TYR A 81 38.30 -10.97 -3.02
CA TYR A 81 39.08 -12.06 -2.43
C TYR A 81 40.26 -11.54 -1.59
N CYS A 82 41.03 -10.58 -2.13
CA CYS A 82 42.14 -9.96 -1.42
C CYS A 82 41.67 -9.22 -0.15
N LEU A 83 40.57 -8.47 -0.23
CA LEU A 83 39.96 -7.80 0.92
C LEU A 83 39.53 -8.79 2.01
N TYR A 84 39.10 -10.00 1.64
CA TYR A 84 38.74 -11.03 2.61
C TYR A 84 39.95 -11.70 3.27
N GLU A 85 40.96 -12.11 2.48
CA GLU A 85 42.11 -12.86 3.01
C GLU A 85 43.10 -11.96 3.78
N THR A 86 43.18 -10.67 3.46
CA THR A 86 44.16 -9.74 4.06
C THR A 86 43.66 -8.98 5.30
N GLN A 87 42.50 -9.36 5.84
CA GLN A 87 41.92 -8.73 7.02
C GLN A 87 42.88 -8.84 8.23
N PRO A 88 43.17 -7.74 8.94
CA PRO A 88 44.09 -7.76 10.08
C PRO A 88 43.45 -8.27 11.38
N PHE A 89 42.15 -8.61 11.38
CA PHE A 89 41.42 -9.04 12.56
C PHE A 89 40.92 -10.48 12.41
N LYS A 90 40.86 -11.19 13.55
CA LYS A 90 40.39 -12.57 13.64
C LYS A 90 39.27 -12.68 14.68
N PRO A 91 38.15 -13.34 14.38
CA PRO A 91 37.81 -14.00 13.11
C PRO A 91 37.58 -12.99 11.96
N PRO A 92 37.78 -13.39 10.69
CA PRO A 92 37.51 -12.52 9.54
C PRO A 92 36.02 -12.20 9.45
N LEU A 93 35.70 -10.98 9.02
CA LEU A 93 34.32 -10.61 8.73
C LEU A 93 33.88 -11.24 7.42
N LYS A 94 32.72 -11.88 7.46
CA LYS A 94 32.12 -12.53 6.29
C LYS A 94 31.60 -11.48 5.32
N ILE A 95 31.64 -11.82 4.04
CA ILE A 95 31.10 -11.03 2.95
C ILE A 95 29.60 -11.30 2.88
N TYR A 96 28.79 -10.30 3.18
CA TYR A 96 27.35 -10.41 2.91
C TYR A 96 27.10 -10.33 1.39
N LEU A 97 26.29 -11.26 0.87
CA LEU A 97 25.88 -11.33 -0.53
C LEU A 97 24.37 -11.51 -0.63
N SER A 98 23.73 -10.69 -1.46
CA SER A 98 22.33 -10.83 -1.85
C SER A 98 22.13 -11.82 -2.99
N LEU A 99 20.88 -12.29 -3.16
CA LEU A 99 20.53 -13.20 -4.26
C LEU A 99 20.86 -12.63 -5.64
N GLY A 100 20.62 -11.34 -5.86
CA GLY A 100 20.94 -10.68 -7.13
C GLY A 100 22.44 -10.59 -7.40
N GLU A 101 23.25 -10.34 -6.36
CA GLU A 101 24.71 -10.31 -6.47
C GLU A 101 25.28 -11.73 -6.71
N LEU A 102 24.67 -12.75 -6.10
CA LEU A 102 25.03 -14.14 -6.33
C LEU A 102 24.78 -14.56 -7.78
N GLN A 103 23.66 -14.13 -8.38
CA GLN A 103 23.38 -14.37 -9.80
C GLN A 103 24.42 -13.70 -10.71
N ARG A 104 24.86 -12.47 -10.39
CA ARG A 104 25.95 -11.79 -11.12
C ARG A 104 27.27 -12.54 -11.00
N LEU A 105 27.56 -13.08 -9.82
CA LEU A 105 28.74 -13.91 -9.59
C LEU A 105 28.68 -15.22 -10.38
N LYS A 106 27.52 -15.89 -10.43
CA LYS A 106 27.27 -17.08 -11.28
C LYS A 106 27.52 -16.74 -12.76
N ALA A 107 26.99 -15.63 -13.25
CA ALA A 107 27.23 -15.18 -14.62
C ALA A 107 28.72 -14.93 -14.90
N LEU A 108 29.46 -14.32 -13.96
CA LEU A 108 30.90 -14.12 -14.09
C LEU A 108 31.67 -15.44 -14.19
N VAL A 109 31.29 -16.46 -13.44
CA VAL A 109 31.91 -17.79 -13.53
C VAL A 109 31.68 -18.42 -14.89
N VAL A 110 30.46 -18.30 -15.44
CA VAL A 110 30.15 -18.80 -16.79
C VAL A 110 30.99 -18.09 -17.84
N ASP A 111 31.10 -16.76 -17.75
CA ASP A 111 31.91 -15.96 -18.67
C ASP A 111 33.40 -16.32 -18.57
N ALA A 112 33.92 -16.50 -17.36
CA ALA A 112 35.31 -16.90 -17.12
C ALA A 112 35.60 -18.31 -17.67
N LYS A 113 34.66 -19.26 -17.52
CA LYS A 113 34.75 -20.60 -18.13
C LYS A 113 34.80 -20.50 -19.66
N SER A 114 33.98 -19.65 -20.27
CA SER A 114 33.99 -19.45 -21.73
C SER A 114 35.35 -18.96 -22.24
N GLN A 115 36.04 -18.13 -21.45
CA GLN A 115 37.39 -17.63 -21.73
C GLN A 115 38.52 -18.52 -21.19
N ARG A 116 38.21 -19.72 -20.71
CA ARG A 116 39.16 -20.71 -20.17
C ARG A 116 39.96 -20.23 -18.95
N ILE A 117 39.45 -19.26 -18.19
CA ILE A 117 40.07 -18.75 -16.96
C ILE A 117 39.64 -19.63 -15.77
N LYS A 118 40.43 -20.67 -15.47
CA LYS A 118 40.12 -21.63 -14.38
C LYS A 118 40.31 -21.06 -12.98
N VAL A 119 41.07 -19.96 -12.84
CA VAL A 119 41.44 -19.38 -11.55
C VAL A 119 40.21 -18.88 -10.79
N VAL A 120 39.23 -18.33 -11.50
CA VAL A 120 37.97 -17.80 -10.93
C VAL A 120 37.23 -18.88 -10.12
N SER A 121 37.04 -20.06 -10.72
CA SER A 121 36.38 -21.19 -10.04
C SER A 121 37.17 -21.65 -8.82
N ALA A 122 38.50 -21.68 -8.90
CA ALA A 122 39.35 -22.08 -7.79
C ALA A 122 39.29 -21.09 -6.61
N VAL A 123 39.27 -19.79 -6.91
CA VAL A 123 39.13 -18.71 -5.91
C VAL A 123 37.78 -18.82 -5.20
N LEU A 124 36.69 -18.95 -5.96
CA LEU A 124 35.36 -19.06 -5.38
C LEU A 124 35.17 -20.32 -4.55
N LYS A 125 35.67 -21.47 -5.04
CA LYS A 125 35.67 -22.72 -4.26
C LYS A 125 36.38 -22.53 -2.93
N ARG A 126 37.57 -21.90 -2.93
CA ARG A 126 38.30 -21.61 -1.70
C ARG A 126 37.54 -20.67 -0.76
N MET A 127 36.90 -19.63 -1.29
CA MET A 127 36.09 -18.70 -0.47
C MET A 127 34.89 -19.42 0.18
N LEU A 128 34.25 -20.34 -0.53
CA LEU A 128 33.16 -21.17 0.00
C LEU A 128 33.66 -22.15 1.07
N GLU A 129 34.74 -22.87 0.80
CA GLU A 129 35.37 -23.79 1.77
C GLU A 129 35.79 -23.06 3.07
N ASN A 130 36.25 -21.81 2.94
CA ASN A 130 36.61 -20.96 4.08
C ASN A 130 35.41 -20.27 4.74
N ASN A 131 34.17 -20.58 4.34
CA ASN A 131 32.94 -19.97 4.87
C ASN A 131 32.97 -18.43 4.82
N ALA A 132 33.50 -17.88 3.73
CA ALA A 132 33.71 -16.44 3.55
C ALA A 132 32.41 -15.68 3.31
N PHE A 133 31.35 -16.35 2.85
CA PHE A 133 30.10 -15.71 2.47
C PHE A 133 29.03 -15.84 3.56
N LEU A 134 28.25 -14.78 3.71
CA LEU A 134 26.99 -14.75 4.44
C LEU A 134 25.89 -14.44 3.43
N PHE A 135 25.09 -15.45 3.09
CA PHE A 135 23.97 -15.26 2.18
C PHE A 135 22.82 -14.62 2.94
N GLY A 136 22.31 -13.51 2.39
CA GLY A 136 21.16 -12.85 2.97
C GLY A 136 20.19 -12.42 1.90
N PHE A 137 18.92 -12.60 2.20
CA PHE A 137 17.83 -12.09 1.40
C PHE A 137 17.34 -10.79 2.04
N VAL A 138 17.51 -9.69 1.34
CA VAL A 138 16.81 -8.43 1.65
C VAL A 138 15.79 -8.25 0.54
N ASP A 139 14.51 -8.42 0.87
CA ASP A 139 13.41 -8.21 -0.06
C ASP A 139 13.26 -6.71 -0.39
N ILE A 140 14.04 -6.23 -1.36
CA ILE A 140 13.91 -4.86 -1.90
C ILE A 140 12.49 -4.62 -2.45
N ASN A 141 11.75 -5.69 -2.73
CA ASN A 141 10.38 -5.67 -3.21
C ASN A 141 9.39 -5.24 -2.11
N GLU A 142 9.72 -5.33 -0.81
CA GLU A 142 8.88 -4.79 0.26
C GLU A 142 8.73 -3.26 0.17
N TYR A 143 9.83 -2.54 -0.08
CA TYR A 143 9.81 -1.08 -0.16
C TYR A 143 8.98 -0.62 -1.36
N ARG A 144 9.17 -1.28 -2.51
CA ARG A 144 8.38 -1.02 -3.73
C ARG A 144 6.91 -1.36 -3.56
N LYS A 145 6.57 -2.44 -2.84
CA LYS A 145 5.18 -2.78 -2.49
C LYS A 145 4.56 -1.71 -1.58
N LYS A 146 5.29 -1.24 -0.56
CA LYS A 146 4.83 -0.19 0.37
C LYS A 146 4.60 1.16 -0.34
N GLU A 147 5.47 1.53 -1.27
CA GLU A 147 5.33 2.75 -2.07
C GLU A 147 4.10 2.71 -2.99
N LYS A 148 3.90 1.59 -3.69
CA LYS A 148 2.70 1.37 -4.52
C LYS A 148 1.40 1.36 -3.71
N ILE A 149 1.41 0.76 -2.52
CA ILE A 149 0.25 0.77 -1.61
C ILE A 149 -0.08 2.19 -1.20
N LYS A 150 0.92 3.00 -0.87
CA LYS A 150 0.73 4.41 -0.49
C LYS A 150 0.13 5.22 -1.64
N GLU A 151 0.66 5.09 -2.85
CA GLU A 151 0.12 5.76 -4.04
C GLU A 151 -1.35 5.39 -4.27
N LEU A 152 -1.70 4.11 -4.11
CA LEU A 152 -3.08 3.62 -4.31
C LEU A 152 -4.04 4.17 -3.24
N VAL A 153 -3.58 4.25 -1.98
CA VAL A 153 -4.34 4.89 -0.89
C VAL A 153 -4.55 6.37 -1.16
N ASP A 154 -3.54 7.08 -1.67
CA ASP A 154 -3.64 8.50 -1.99
C ASP A 154 -4.64 8.75 -3.14
N VAL A 155 -4.65 7.89 -4.16
CA VAL A 155 -5.64 7.92 -5.26
C VAL A 155 -7.06 7.67 -4.73
N GLN A 156 -7.25 6.69 -3.86
CA GLN A 156 -8.56 6.40 -3.28
C GLN A 156 -9.07 7.58 -2.44
N LYS A 157 -8.19 8.19 -1.63
CA LYS A 157 -8.54 9.36 -0.82
C LYS A 157 -8.94 10.55 -1.67
N ALA A 158 -8.22 10.82 -2.76
CA ALA A 158 -8.57 11.87 -3.71
C ALA A 158 -9.93 11.61 -4.40
N CYS A 159 -10.22 10.34 -4.72
CA CYS A 159 -11.50 9.95 -5.31
C CYS A 159 -12.68 10.19 -4.34
N VAL A 160 -12.54 9.79 -3.07
CA VAL A 160 -13.55 10.03 -2.03
C VAL A 160 -13.79 11.52 -1.85
N GLN A 161 -12.73 12.33 -1.82
CA GLN A 161 -12.86 13.77 -1.70
C GLN A 161 -13.63 14.39 -2.87
N LYS A 162 -13.30 14.00 -4.12
CA LYS A 162 -13.99 14.49 -5.32
C LYS A 162 -15.47 14.07 -5.35
N MET A 163 -15.77 12.85 -4.88
CA MET A 163 -17.16 12.37 -4.76
C MET A 163 -17.94 13.18 -3.73
N ASN A 164 -17.34 13.46 -2.57
CA ASN A 164 -17.95 14.31 -1.55
C ASN A 164 -18.22 15.72 -2.09
N GLU A 165 -17.23 16.34 -2.74
CA GLU A 165 -17.39 17.66 -3.36
C GLU A 165 -18.56 17.69 -4.36
N LYS A 166 -18.72 16.63 -5.19
CA LYS A 166 -19.82 16.52 -6.14
C LYS A 166 -21.18 16.31 -5.46
N LEU A 167 -21.26 15.44 -4.44
CA LEU A 167 -22.49 15.20 -3.67
C LEU A 167 -23.00 16.45 -2.97
N PHE A 168 -22.09 17.26 -2.43
CA PHE A 168 -22.43 18.52 -1.75
C PHE A 168 -22.64 19.70 -2.72
N ALA A 169 -22.23 19.61 -3.98
CA ALA A 169 -22.53 20.62 -4.99
C ALA A 169 -23.98 20.51 -5.53
N ASP A 170 -24.49 19.27 -5.65
CA ASP A 170 -25.83 18.99 -6.20
C ASP A 170 -26.94 19.06 -5.14
N THR A 171 -26.58 19.06 -3.85
CA THR A 171 -27.53 19.13 -2.74
C THR A 171 -27.36 20.48 -2.05
N ASP A 172 -28.45 21.13 -1.64
CA ASP A 172 -28.43 22.32 -0.78
C ASP A 172 -28.74 21.89 0.66
N PRO A 173 -27.80 21.22 1.38
CA PRO A 173 -28.05 20.65 2.69
C PRO A 173 -28.38 21.72 3.73
N GLU A 174 -27.94 22.96 3.51
CA GLU A 174 -28.20 24.12 4.37
C GLU A 174 -29.71 24.35 4.55
N ARG A 175 -30.52 24.12 3.51
CA ARG A 175 -31.99 24.23 3.61
C ARG A 175 -32.60 23.25 4.61
N TYR A 176 -32.07 22.04 4.69
CA TYR A 176 -32.59 20.99 5.56
C TYR A 176 -31.96 21.02 6.96
N LEU A 177 -30.73 21.54 7.09
CA LEU A 177 -30.06 21.80 8.36
C LEU A 177 -30.77 22.90 9.17
N HIS A 178 -31.37 23.89 8.51
CA HIS A 178 -32.05 25.00 9.19
C HIS A 178 -33.56 24.81 9.40
N MET A 179 -34.11 23.67 8.98
CA MET A 179 -35.52 23.35 9.14
C MET A 179 -35.83 23.05 10.61
N ASP A 180 -36.59 23.93 11.25
CA ASP A 180 -37.08 23.73 12.62
C ASP A 180 -38.42 22.98 12.59
N MET A 181 -38.37 21.67 12.84
CA MET A 181 -39.56 20.82 12.86
C MET A 181 -40.62 21.30 13.88
N GLY A 182 -40.24 22.01 14.95
CA GLY A 182 -41.20 22.55 15.91
C GLY A 182 -42.08 23.65 15.32
N MET A 183 -41.52 24.45 14.40
CA MET A 183 -42.22 25.52 13.69
C MET A 183 -43.03 24.98 12.50
N GLU A 184 -42.55 23.94 11.83
CA GLU A 184 -43.27 23.33 10.70
C GLU A 184 -44.52 22.55 11.14
N LEU A 185 -44.43 21.87 12.28
CA LEU A 185 -45.52 21.08 12.83
C LEU A 185 -46.47 21.89 13.74
N ASP A 186 -46.19 23.18 13.95
CA ASP A 186 -46.91 24.08 14.86
C ASP A 186 -47.19 23.41 16.21
N LEU A 187 -46.11 23.10 16.93
CA LEU A 187 -46.17 22.27 18.13
C LEU A 187 -47.07 22.86 19.22
N GLU A 188 -47.17 24.19 19.28
CA GLU A 188 -48.03 24.90 20.23
C GLU A 188 -49.50 24.56 20.01
N VAL A 189 -49.94 24.50 18.75
CA VAL A 189 -51.31 24.11 18.39
C VAL A 189 -51.54 22.63 18.67
N LEU A 190 -50.58 21.76 18.34
CA LEU A 190 -50.70 20.32 18.58
C LEU A 190 -50.76 19.97 20.08
N MET A 191 -49.92 20.61 20.91
CA MET A 191 -49.93 20.43 22.36
C MET A 191 -51.27 20.86 22.95
N LYS A 192 -51.78 22.01 22.53
CA LYS A 192 -53.09 22.50 22.98
C LYS A 192 -54.22 21.53 22.63
N ILE A 193 -54.24 21.01 21.40
CA ILE A 193 -55.25 20.03 20.96
C ILE A 193 -55.11 18.71 21.75
N SER A 194 -53.89 18.26 22.02
CA SER A 194 -53.61 17.06 22.82
C SER A 194 -54.11 17.20 24.26
N GLU A 195 -53.87 18.36 24.89
CA GLU A 195 -54.35 18.67 26.23
C GLU A 195 -55.89 18.73 26.30
N GLU A 196 -56.52 19.40 25.33
CA GLU A 196 -57.98 19.49 25.22
C GLU A 196 -58.62 18.11 24.99
N TYR A 197 -57.97 17.25 24.20
CA TYR A 197 -58.41 15.88 23.95
C TYR A 197 -58.37 15.03 25.22
N GLU A 198 -57.26 15.04 25.97
CA GLU A 198 -57.15 14.27 27.22
C GLU A 198 -58.08 14.80 28.32
N ALA A 199 -58.29 16.12 28.39
CA ALA A 199 -59.28 16.72 29.28
C ALA A 199 -60.70 16.27 28.94
N THR A 200 -61.05 16.22 27.66
CA THR A 200 -62.38 15.77 27.20
C THR A 200 -62.58 14.28 27.40
N LYS A 201 -61.55 13.48 27.12
CA LYS A 201 -61.54 12.02 27.28
C LYS A 201 -61.72 11.61 28.75
N SER A 202 -60.99 12.25 29.67
CA SER A 202 -61.14 12.00 31.11
C SER A 202 -62.52 12.42 31.63
N LEU A 203 -63.06 13.55 31.15
CA LEU A 203 -64.41 14.01 31.49
C LEU A 203 -65.49 13.04 30.99
N ALA A 204 -65.40 12.59 29.73
CA ALA A 204 -66.36 11.65 29.14
C ALA A 204 -66.38 10.30 29.87
N ILE A 205 -65.21 9.78 30.28
CA ILE A 205 -65.11 8.55 31.06
C ILE A 205 -65.70 8.74 32.46
N LYS A 206 -65.49 9.90 33.08
CA LYS A 206 -66.11 10.25 34.37
C LYS A 206 -67.63 10.36 34.28
N GLU A 207 -68.17 10.98 33.23
CA GLU A 207 -69.61 11.10 33.03
C GLU A 207 -70.26 9.75 32.73
N ALA A 208 -69.64 8.92 31.87
CA ALA A 208 -70.09 7.56 31.60
C ALA A 208 -70.10 6.69 32.85
N SER A 209 -69.16 6.90 33.78
CA SER A 209 -69.09 6.18 35.07
C SER A 209 -70.30 6.38 35.98
N MET A 210 -71.06 7.47 35.78
CA MET A 210 -72.27 7.74 36.55
C MET A 210 -73.48 6.95 36.04
N ALA A 211 -73.45 6.47 34.80
CA ALA A 211 -74.57 5.80 34.15
C ALA A 211 -74.34 4.29 33.95
N VAL A 212 -73.10 3.85 33.78
CA VAL A 212 -72.73 2.46 33.46
C VAL A 212 -71.44 2.07 34.20
N ASP A 213 -71.28 0.79 34.54
CA ASP A 213 -70.02 0.26 35.06
C ASP A 213 -68.91 0.33 33.98
N VAL A 214 -67.87 1.11 34.27
CA VAL A 214 -66.77 1.45 33.37
C VAL A 214 -65.42 0.90 33.82
N GLN A 215 -65.41 -0.05 34.77
CA GLN A 215 -64.17 -0.63 35.30
C GLN A 215 -63.26 -1.21 34.19
N ASN A 216 -63.86 -1.70 33.10
CA ASN A 216 -63.15 -2.19 31.92
C ASN A 216 -62.54 -1.09 31.03
N ILE A 217 -62.91 0.19 31.16
CA ILE A 217 -62.37 1.29 30.33
C ILE A 217 -61.52 2.29 31.13
N VAL A 218 -61.42 2.14 32.45
CA VAL A 218 -60.57 2.99 33.31
C VAL A 218 -59.11 2.97 32.86
N HIS A 219 -58.62 1.84 32.33
CA HIS A 219 -57.25 1.72 31.81
C HIS A 219 -57.00 2.52 30.51
N ILE A 220 -58.04 2.99 29.82
CA ILE A 220 -57.92 3.85 28.62
C ILE A 220 -57.62 5.30 29.01
N ALA A 221 -58.03 5.72 30.21
CA ALA A 221 -57.65 7.01 30.81
C ALA A 221 -56.31 6.97 31.56
N GLY A 222 -55.64 5.81 31.63
CA GLY A 222 -54.39 5.68 32.34
C GLY A 222 -53.25 6.47 31.70
N ASP A 223 -52.26 6.84 32.53
CA ASP A 223 -51.05 7.65 32.29
C ASP A 223 -50.16 7.13 31.14
N ARG A 224 -50.68 7.04 29.92
CA ARG A 224 -49.86 6.92 28.72
C ARG A 224 -49.33 8.31 28.36
N PRO A 225 -48.09 8.41 27.88
CA PRO A 225 -47.57 9.67 27.37
C PRO A 225 -48.53 10.21 26.30
N THR A 226 -48.83 11.51 26.37
CA THR A 226 -49.75 12.09 25.39
C THR A 226 -49.05 12.13 24.03
N ILE A 227 -49.83 12.18 22.95
CA ILE A 227 -49.25 12.34 21.61
C ILE A 227 -48.41 13.62 21.51
N GLY A 228 -48.78 14.67 22.26
CA GLY A 228 -47.98 15.88 22.39
C GLY A 228 -46.61 15.63 23.03
N ASP A 229 -46.55 14.84 24.11
CA ASP A 229 -45.31 14.48 24.79
C ASP A 229 -44.40 13.63 23.90
N GLU A 230 -44.96 12.63 23.20
CA GLU A 230 -44.22 11.77 22.28
C GLU A 230 -43.60 12.56 21.11
N VAL A 231 -44.38 13.46 20.50
CA VAL A 231 -43.89 14.32 19.40
C VAL A 231 -42.83 15.30 19.91
N GLN A 232 -42.99 15.83 21.12
CA GLN A 232 -41.99 16.71 21.72
C GLN A 232 -40.66 15.97 21.95
N ASP A 233 -40.70 14.72 22.40
CA ASP A 233 -39.50 13.90 22.60
C ASP A 233 -38.81 13.54 21.27
N ILE A 234 -39.59 13.30 20.20
CA ILE A 234 -39.05 13.12 18.84
C ILE A 234 -38.31 14.37 18.36
N ILE A 235 -38.87 15.56 18.60
CA ILE A 235 -38.24 16.83 18.19
C ILE A 235 -36.95 17.09 18.97
N LYS A 236 -36.92 16.80 20.28
CA LYS A 236 -35.70 16.88 21.08
C LYS A 236 -34.63 15.90 20.55
N ALA A 237 -35.02 14.66 20.25
CA ALA A 237 -34.11 13.66 19.70
C ALA A 237 -33.54 14.09 18.33
N TRP A 238 -34.38 14.65 17.46
CA TRP A 238 -33.98 15.23 16.19
C TRP A 238 -33.00 16.39 16.36
N GLY A 239 -33.29 17.32 17.28
CA GLY A 239 -32.40 18.44 17.58
C GLY A 239 -31.00 17.99 18.00
N ASN A 240 -30.93 16.96 18.85
CA ASN A 240 -29.65 16.37 19.29
C ASN A 240 -28.88 15.71 18.14
N GLN A 241 -29.56 14.95 17.28
CA GLN A 241 -28.93 14.33 16.10
C GLN A 241 -28.41 15.39 15.12
N ARG A 242 -29.19 16.45 14.93
CA ARG A 242 -28.81 17.57 14.06
C ARG A 242 -27.58 18.30 14.58
N GLU A 243 -27.51 18.57 15.89
CA GLU A 243 -26.35 19.21 16.51
C GLU A 243 -25.07 18.37 16.36
N VAL A 244 -25.17 17.06 16.57
CA VAL A 244 -24.04 16.13 16.35
C VAL A 244 -23.59 16.13 14.90
N PHE A 245 -24.53 16.17 13.95
CA PHE A 245 -24.21 16.23 12.53
C PHE A 245 -23.57 17.57 12.13
N SER A 246 -24.04 18.70 12.66
CA SER A 246 -23.45 20.02 12.41
C SER A 246 -22.02 20.16 12.92
N GLN A 247 -21.66 19.48 14.02
CA GLN A 247 -20.28 19.49 14.56
C GLN A 247 -19.29 18.66 13.70
N GLN A 248 -19.78 17.71 12.91
CA GLN A 248 -18.96 16.86 12.06
C GLN A 248 -18.68 17.49 10.69
N MET A 249 -19.42 18.53 10.32
CA MET A 249 -19.23 19.25 9.06
C MET A 249 -18.20 20.38 9.22
N PRO A 250 -17.32 20.60 8.23
CA PRO A 250 -16.42 21.76 8.23
C PRO A 250 -17.22 23.06 8.19
N SER A 251 -16.89 24.01 9.07
CA SER A 251 -17.65 25.24 9.27
C SER A 251 -17.53 26.19 8.07
N THR A 252 -18.62 26.39 7.32
CA THR A 252 -18.75 27.55 6.42
C THR A 252 -19.40 28.70 7.20
N PRO A 253 -18.87 29.94 7.19
CA PRO A 253 -19.48 31.06 7.92
C PRO A 253 -20.76 31.56 7.25
N LEU A 254 -21.84 31.72 8.03
CA LEU A 254 -23.12 32.29 7.59
C LEU A 254 -23.06 33.82 7.35
N PRO A 255 -23.82 34.35 6.35
CA PRO A 255 -24.31 35.72 6.37
C PRO A 255 -25.58 35.88 7.25
N PRO A 256 -25.91 37.10 7.70
CA PRO A 256 -26.97 37.35 8.68
C PRO A 256 -28.38 37.20 8.08
N THR A 257 -29.26 36.67 8.91
CA THR A 257 -30.70 36.46 8.70
C THR A 257 -31.41 37.76 8.26
N PRO A 258 -32.23 37.76 7.19
CA PRO A 258 -33.19 38.81 6.95
C PRO A 258 -34.47 38.54 7.74
N SER A 259 -34.82 39.52 8.56
CA SER A 259 -36.08 39.65 9.27
C SER A 259 -37.30 39.56 8.32
N GLN A 260 -38.26 38.73 8.71
CA GLN A 260 -39.70 38.99 8.73
C GLN A 260 -40.26 39.96 7.68
N GLU A 261 -40.91 39.41 6.65
CA GLU A 261 -42.20 39.93 6.18
C GLU A 261 -43.00 38.83 5.45
N ARG A 262 -44.15 38.51 6.06
CA ARG A 262 -45.14 37.54 5.60
C ARG A 262 -46.04 38.22 4.57
N GLY A 263 -46.16 37.65 3.37
CA GLY A 263 -47.13 38.06 2.35
C GLY A 263 -47.76 36.85 1.66
N SER A 264 -48.99 36.53 2.07
CA SER A 264 -49.85 35.48 1.51
C SER A 264 -50.12 35.63 0.01
N GLN A 265 -50.17 34.51 -0.72
CA GLN A 265 -51.23 34.09 -1.68
C GLN A 265 -50.70 32.88 -2.48
N ARG A 266 -51.16 31.64 -2.23
CA ARG A 266 -52.41 30.96 -2.62
C ARG A 266 -52.15 30.00 -3.79
N GLU A 267 -52.61 28.76 -3.58
CA GLU A 267 -52.44 27.54 -4.36
C GLU A 267 -52.88 27.63 -5.83
N GLN A 268 -52.20 26.90 -6.72
CA GLN A 268 -52.82 25.87 -7.61
C GLN A 268 -51.79 25.05 -8.41
N PRO A 269 -52.14 23.82 -8.85
CA PRO A 269 -51.20 22.79 -9.28
C PRO A 269 -50.92 22.76 -10.79
N MET A 270 -49.70 22.28 -11.09
CA MET A 270 -49.23 21.54 -12.28
C MET A 270 -49.90 21.78 -13.64
N SER A 271 -49.15 22.37 -14.57
CA SER A 271 -49.24 22.06 -15.99
C SER A 271 -47.89 22.26 -16.67
N LEU A 272 -47.40 21.19 -17.33
CA LEU A 272 -46.30 21.23 -18.29
C LEU A 272 -46.72 22.09 -19.50
N PRO A 273 -45.75 22.78 -20.13
CA PRO A 273 -45.61 22.54 -21.56
C PRO A 273 -44.15 22.35 -21.98
N SER A 274 -44.03 21.44 -22.93
CA SER A 274 -42.89 21.10 -23.76
C SER A 274 -42.23 22.32 -24.42
N GLY A 275 -40.92 22.25 -24.58
CA GLY A 275 -40.13 23.15 -25.42
C GLY A 275 -38.70 22.62 -25.53
N GLU A 276 -38.42 21.87 -26.58
CA GLU A 276 -37.08 21.43 -26.97
C GLU A 276 -36.24 22.63 -27.42
N ALA A 277 -35.00 22.73 -26.92
CA ALA A 277 -33.89 23.36 -27.61
C ALA A 277 -32.54 22.84 -27.05
N GLN A 278 -32.05 21.79 -27.69
CA GLN A 278 -30.67 21.40 -27.99
C GLN A 278 -29.52 22.13 -27.25
N VAL A 279 -28.69 21.37 -26.52
CA VAL A 279 -27.22 21.50 -26.55
C VAL A 279 -26.58 20.11 -26.43
N GLN A 280 -26.07 19.66 -27.58
CA GLN A 280 -24.83 18.91 -27.84
C GLN A 280 -24.35 17.84 -26.84
N ASP A 281 -24.52 16.58 -27.25
CA ASP A 281 -23.60 15.47 -26.98
C ASP A 281 -22.19 15.82 -27.47
N ASP A 282 -21.18 15.58 -26.64
CA ASP A 282 -20.06 14.67 -26.95
C ASP A 282 -19.10 14.54 -25.76
N ASP A 283 -18.58 13.31 -25.59
CA ASP A 283 -17.45 12.87 -24.76
C ASP A 283 -17.68 12.61 -23.25
N ASP A 284 -18.27 11.45 -22.93
CA ASP A 284 -18.04 10.77 -21.64
C ASP A 284 -17.97 9.23 -21.73
N GLU A 285 -17.60 8.67 -22.90
CA GLU A 285 -17.52 7.20 -23.11
C GLU A 285 -16.11 6.60 -23.03
N LEU A 286 -15.05 7.42 -22.88
CA LEU A 286 -13.66 6.95 -22.98
C LEU A 286 -12.95 6.60 -21.65
N GLN A 287 -13.62 6.70 -20.50
CA GLN A 287 -13.04 6.36 -19.20
C GLN A 287 -13.50 4.99 -18.67
N HIS A 288 -14.62 4.46 -19.17
CA HIS A 288 -15.21 3.21 -18.66
C HIS A 288 -14.54 1.94 -19.20
N THR A 289 -13.89 2.04 -20.35
CA THR A 289 -13.19 0.92 -21.02
C THR A 289 -11.83 0.63 -20.40
N SER A 290 -11.09 1.63 -19.95
CA SER A 290 -9.75 1.42 -19.34
C SER A 290 -9.83 0.72 -17.99
N PHE A 291 -10.88 0.99 -17.20
CA PHE A 291 -11.10 0.36 -15.89
C PHE A 291 -11.49 -1.13 -16.01
N MET A 292 -12.34 -1.48 -16.98
CA MET A 292 -12.75 -2.86 -17.23
C MET A 292 -11.62 -3.73 -17.79
N GLN A 293 -10.66 -3.13 -18.51
CA GLN A 293 -9.51 -3.81 -19.08
C GLN A 293 -8.41 -4.13 -18.06
N LEU A 294 -8.47 -3.51 -16.86
CA LEU A 294 -7.54 -3.76 -15.75
C LEU A 294 -8.04 -4.87 -14.81
N LEU A 295 -9.36 -5.08 -14.76
CA LEU A 295 -10.04 -6.07 -13.92
C LEU A 295 -10.05 -7.49 -14.53
N LEU A 296 -10.01 -7.58 -15.86
CA LEU A 296 -9.94 -8.83 -16.60
C LEU A 296 -8.55 -8.93 -17.23
N GLY A 297 -7.68 -9.73 -16.61
CA GLY A 297 -6.34 -9.99 -17.11
C GLY A 297 -6.35 -10.43 -18.57
N ASN A 298 -5.32 -10.03 -19.32
CA ASN A 298 -5.10 -10.39 -20.71
C ASN A 298 -5.12 -11.92 -20.90
N GLU A 299 -6.24 -12.47 -21.38
CA GLU A 299 -6.26 -13.73 -22.11
C GLU A 299 -6.70 -13.44 -23.55
N SER A 300 -5.73 -13.47 -24.48
CA SER A 300 -6.05 -13.65 -25.90
C SER A 300 -6.20 -15.15 -26.18
N PRO A 301 -7.31 -15.59 -26.80
CA PRO A 301 -7.44 -16.94 -27.32
C PRO A 301 -6.90 -17.00 -28.75
N GLN A 302 -5.90 -17.86 -28.99
CA GLN A 302 -5.70 -18.46 -30.32
C GLN A 302 -6.32 -19.85 -30.32
N ALA A 303 -7.34 -20.01 -31.14
CA ALA A 303 -7.95 -21.29 -31.47
C ALA A 303 -7.02 -22.12 -32.37
N ASN A 304 -6.78 -23.39 -32.01
CA ASN A 304 -6.97 -24.55 -32.87
C ASN A 304 -6.59 -25.85 -32.15
N GLY A 305 -7.46 -26.86 -32.22
CA GLY A 305 -7.07 -28.25 -31.99
C GLY A 305 -7.98 -29.04 -31.06
N ILE A 306 -9.08 -29.53 -31.62
CA ILE A 306 -9.96 -30.56 -31.05
C ILE A 306 -9.18 -31.86 -30.81
N VAL A 307 -9.14 -32.41 -29.58
CA VAL A 307 -9.17 -33.86 -29.31
C VAL A 307 -9.85 -34.15 -27.95
N ARG A 308 -10.68 -35.21 -27.94
CA ARG A 308 -11.60 -35.71 -26.91
C ARG A 308 -10.96 -36.47 -25.73
N HIS A 309 -11.72 -36.54 -24.62
CA HIS A 309 -11.87 -37.63 -23.60
C HIS A 309 -10.61 -38.11 -22.84
N ASN A 310 -10.60 -38.48 -21.55
CA ASN A 310 -11.56 -38.64 -20.45
C ASN A 310 -10.71 -38.66 -19.13
N PRO A 311 -11.32 -38.60 -17.92
CA PRO A 311 -10.63 -38.46 -16.64
C PRO A 311 -10.33 -39.83 -15.97
N GLY A 312 -9.38 -39.85 -15.04
CA GLY A 312 -9.10 -41.02 -14.20
C GLY A 312 -8.09 -40.75 -13.08
N ASP A 313 -8.65 -40.60 -11.88
CA ASP A 313 -8.18 -41.09 -10.56
C ASP A 313 -6.99 -40.47 -9.80
N GLY A 314 -7.25 -40.32 -8.49
CA GLY A 314 -6.29 -40.38 -7.36
C GLY A 314 -5.89 -39.01 -6.82
N ASP A 315 -6.56 -38.45 -5.81
CA ASP A 315 -6.54 -38.78 -4.38
C ASP A 315 -5.23 -38.40 -3.64
N ALA A 316 -5.46 -37.68 -2.53
CA ALA A 316 -4.63 -37.45 -1.34
C ALA A 316 -3.23 -36.83 -1.45
N GLY A 317 -3.01 -35.78 -0.65
CA GLY A 317 -1.67 -35.40 -0.20
C GLY A 317 -1.56 -33.93 0.21
N VAL A 318 -1.95 -33.61 1.43
CA VAL A 318 -1.51 -32.39 2.12
C VAL A 318 -0.04 -32.62 2.50
N GLU A 319 0.90 -31.93 1.85
CA GLU A 319 2.30 -31.89 2.30
C GLU A 319 2.85 -30.45 2.21
N GLU A 320 3.06 -29.90 3.41
CA GLU A 320 4.17 -29.05 3.86
C GLU A 320 4.87 -28.16 2.80
N GLU A 321 4.45 -26.88 2.73
CA GLU A 321 5.24 -25.79 2.14
C GLU A 321 6.31 -25.29 3.14
N GLU A 322 7.29 -26.13 3.47
CA GLU A 322 8.55 -25.68 4.09
C GLU A 322 9.69 -26.48 3.46
N ASP A 323 10.39 -25.87 2.48
CA ASP A 323 11.83 -26.05 2.12
C ASP A 323 12.17 -25.80 0.63
N THR A 324 11.24 -25.33 -0.20
CA THR A 324 11.51 -25.12 -1.65
C THR A 324 12.67 -24.16 -1.95
N GLU A 325 12.92 -23.15 -1.11
CA GLU A 325 14.03 -22.20 -1.30
C GLU A 325 15.40 -22.74 -0.81
N SER A 326 15.39 -23.58 0.22
CA SER A 326 16.56 -24.31 0.74
C SER A 326 16.99 -25.38 -0.26
N GLU A 327 16.02 -26.04 -0.88
CA GLU A 327 16.23 -27.01 -1.93
C GLU A 327 16.73 -26.34 -3.21
N PHE A 328 16.18 -25.18 -3.60
CA PHE A 328 16.66 -24.43 -4.77
C PHE A 328 18.10 -23.92 -4.59
N ALA A 329 18.49 -23.48 -3.39
CA ALA A 329 19.86 -23.06 -3.11
C ALA A 329 20.84 -24.25 -3.16
N LYS A 330 20.45 -25.41 -2.62
CA LYS A 330 21.24 -26.66 -2.70
C LYS A 330 21.30 -27.21 -4.11
N GLU A 331 20.22 -27.07 -4.88
CA GLU A 331 20.14 -27.48 -6.29
C GLU A 331 21.03 -26.58 -7.15
N LEU A 332 21.06 -25.26 -6.89
CA LEU A 332 21.97 -24.33 -7.53
C LEU A 332 23.44 -24.61 -7.17
N GLU A 333 23.73 -24.97 -5.92
CA GLU A 333 25.02 -25.49 -5.47
C GLU A 333 25.36 -26.87 -6.08
N SER A 334 24.38 -27.66 -6.49
CA SER A 334 24.66 -28.90 -7.22
C SER A 334 24.94 -28.61 -8.70
N GLU A 335 24.16 -27.72 -9.34
CA GLU A 335 24.27 -27.38 -10.75
C GLU A 335 25.52 -26.57 -11.09
N LEU A 336 25.95 -25.66 -10.20
CA LEU A 336 27.18 -24.89 -10.40
C LEU A 336 28.44 -25.78 -10.38
N PHE A 337 28.35 -26.98 -9.81
CA PHE A 337 29.48 -27.81 -9.41
C PHE A 337 29.40 -29.28 -9.89
N GLN A 338 28.44 -29.66 -10.74
CA GLN A 338 28.24 -31.04 -11.23
C GLN A 338 29.36 -31.57 -12.16
N ASP A 339 30.17 -30.70 -12.78
CA ASP A 339 31.24 -31.07 -13.72
C ASP A 339 32.67 -30.75 -13.21
N PHE A 340 32.89 -30.75 -11.89
CA PHE A 340 34.22 -30.55 -11.29
C PHE A 340 34.65 -31.63 -10.31
#